data_AF-A0A7C4FB79-F1
#
_entry.id   AF-A0A7C4FB79-F1
#
_cell.length_a   1.000
_cell.length_b   1.000
_cell.length_c   1.000
_cell.angle_alpha   90.00
_cell.angle_beta   90.00
_cell.angle_gamma   90.00
#
_symmetry.space_group_name_H-M   'P 1'
#
loop_
_entity.id
_entity.type
_entity.pdbx_description
1 polymer ?
#
loop_
_entity_poly.entity_id
_entity_poly.type
_entity_poly.pdbx_seq_one_letter_code
_entity_poly.pdbx_strand_id
1 'polypeptide(L)'
;MTGGVKTRRRVTWSHIVTFVLATAISYVLAVVSSIIFPVLGAPGVSALYIAAAIYVPLGIWMGLWGCLAGYISCFFLGLWPSGYTPLQSFIWSWADFIEALAPAAIFRLFKVDPDFSVRRGWAAKAFPPLIALGSIMLLLGVIVQVLWGATLGEPFTTIYVYSVYAGLALALIGVVLGLLVGHSKTWAAHIAGVILASVLSGVWGAGTLTLWNLPPPLPAELFWPVFTGWVMGDLIVLSVLSTALLVALTPVFKRTGLYVEGWWA
;
A
#
# COMPACT_ATOMS: atom_id res chain seq x y z
N MET A 1 -11.67 13.31 36.99
CA MET A 1 -10.90 13.25 35.73
C MET A 1 -9.54 12.63 36.03
N THR A 2 -9.44 11.31 36.03
CA THR A 2 -8.16 10.61 36.24
C THR A 2 -7.55 10.31 34.89
N GLY A 3 -6.65 11.18 34.45
CA GLY A 3 -5.76 10.92 33.33
C GLY A 3 -4.85 9.75 33.70
N GLY A 4 -5.29 8.53 33.38
CA GLY A 4 -4.45 7.35 33.49
C GLY A 4 -3.23 7.54 32.60
N VAL A 5 -2.04 7.45 33.19
CA VAL A 5 -0.78 7.38 32.45
C VAL A 5 -0.89 6.17 31.52
N LYS A 6 -1.14 6.40 30.23
CA LYS A 6 -1.02 5.34 29.21
C LYS A 6 0.45 4.94 29.20
N THR A 7 0.77 3.84 29.87
CA THR A 7 2.12 3.26 29.86
C THR A 7 2.47 2.96 28.40
N ARG A 8 3.53 3.61 27.89
CA ARG A 8 4.10 3.26 26.57
C ARG A 8 4.46 1.77 26.60
N ARG A 9 3.86 1.00 25.69
CA ARG A 9 4.06 -0.45 25.63
C ARG A 9 5.45 -0.73 25.09
N ARG A 10 6.38 -1.21 25.91
CA ARG A 10 7.73 -1.55 25.45
C ARG A 10 7.71 -2.40 24.17
N VAL A 11 8.61 -2.08 23.24
CA VAL A 11 8.89 -2.89 22.05
C VAL A 11 9.07 -4.37 22.45
N THR A 12 8.32 -5.25 21.80
CA THR A 12 8.40 -6.70 22.01
C THR A 12 9.04 -7.40 20.82
N TRP A 13 9.48 -8.64 21.01
CA TRP A 13 9.95 -9.50 19.91
C TRP A 13 8.93 -9.63 18.79
N SER A 14 7.63 -9.66 19.10
CA SER A 14 6.58 -9.72 18.08
C SER A 14 6.61 -8.50 17.16
N HIS A 15 6.89 -7.30 17.67
CA HIS A 15 7.01 -6.10 16.83
C HIS A 15 8.18 -6.22 15.85
N ILE A 16 9.34 -6.68 16.35
CA ILE A 16 10.56 -6.85 15.56
C ILE A 16 10.33 -7.93 14.48
N VAL A 17 9.77 -9.07 14.85
CA VAL A 17 9.49 -10.18 13.92
C VAL A 17 8.49 -9.77 12.85
N THR A 18 7.37 -9.13 13.23
CA THR A 18 6.38 -8.65 12.27
C THR A 18 6.98 -7.61 11.32
N PHE A 19 7.81 -6.69 11.82
CA PHE A 19 8.53 -5.71 11.01
C PHE A 19 9.48 -6.38 10.00
N VAL A 20 10.32 -7.32 10.44
CA VAL A 20 11.27 -8.02 9.56
C VAL A 20 10.54 -8.82 8.49
N LEU A 21 9.49 -9.57 8.87
CA LEU A 21 8.69 -10.35 7.93
C LEU A 21 7.99 -9.45 6.90
N ALA A 22 7.37 -8.36 7.35
CA ALA A 22 6.72 -7.41 6.46
C ALA A 22 7.71 -6.74 5.51
N THR A 23 8.91 -6.40 5.97
CA THR A 23 9.98 -5.84 5.13
C THR A 23 10.40 -6.84 4.05
N ALA A 24 10.66 -8.09 4.44
CA ALA A 24 11.07 -9.14 3.51
C ALA A 24 9.97 -9.45 2.45
N ILE A 25 8.72 -9.57 2.89
CA ILE A 25 7.57 -9.78 1.99
C ILE A 25 7.40 -8.59 1.07
N SER A 26 7.46 -7.36 1.59
CA SER A 26 7.32 -6.14 0.79
C SER A 26 8.40 -6.06 -0.27
N TYR A 27 9.66 -6.40 0.06
CA TYR A 27 10.74 -6.43 -0.92
C TYR A 27 10.48 -7.44 -2.03
N VAL A 28 10.10 -8.68 -1.71
CA VAL A 28 9.80 -9.70 -2.72
C VAL A 28 8.65 -9.26 -3.62
N LEU A 29 7.57 -8.74 -3.04
CA LEU A 29 6.43 -8.23 -3.80
C LEU A 29 6.80 -7.01 -4.65
N ALA A 30 7.69 -6.14 -4.17
CA ALA A 30 8.18 -4.97 -4.87
C ALA A 30 8.97 -5.38 -6.12
N VAL A 31 9.89 -6.34 -5.97
CA VAL A 31 10.64 -6.94 -7.07
C VAL A 31 9.68 -7.54 -8.11
N VAL A 32 8.76 -8.41 -7.68
CA VAL A 32 7.78 -9.04 -8.58
C VAL A 32 6.93 -7.98 -9.29
N SER A 33 6.45 -6.96 -8.58
CA SER A 33 5.63 -5.89 -9.17
C SER A 33 6.40 -5.07 -10.21
N SER A 34 7.66 -4.74 -9.93
CA SER A 34 8.52 -3.96 -10.84
C SER A 34 8.90 -4.72 -12.11
N ILE A 35 8.97 -6.05 -12.06
CA ILE A 35 9.28 -6.90 -13.21
C ILE A 35 8.04 -7.10 -14.08
N ILE A 36 6.88 -7.30 -13.47
CA ILE A 36 5.65 -7.71 -14.17
C ILE A 36 4.85 -6.51 -14.67
N PHE A 37 4.84 -5.42 -13.92
CA PHE A 37 4.10 -4.20 -14.24
C PHE A 37 5.05 -3.01 -14.37
N PRO A 38 6.10 -3.06 -15.20
CA PRO A 38 7.09 -2.00 -15.27
C PRO A 38 6.46 -0.72 -15.80
N VAL A 39 6.83 0.42 -15.22
CA VAL A 39 6.60 1.72 -15.85
C VAL A 39 7.73 1.97 -16.85
N LEU A 40 7.36 2.17 -18.11
CA LEU A 40 8.32 2.39 -19.19
C LEU A 40 9.24 3.57 -18.88
N GLY A 41 10.55 3.33 -19.00
CA GLY A 41 11.57 4.35 -18.78
C GLY A 41 11.97 4.57 -17.32
N ALA A 42 11.35 3.90 -16.34
CA ALA A 42 11.70 4.06 -14.92
C ALA A 42 11.96 2.69 -14.25
N PRO A 43 13.22 2.22 -14.21
CA PRO A 43 13.58 0.95 -13.58
C PRO A 43 13.07 0.86 -12.13
N GLY A 44 12.55 -0.30 -11.72
CA GLY A 44 12.04 -0.48 -10.35
C GLY A 44 10.69 0.16 -10.07
N VAL A 45 10.19 1.06 -10.92
CA VAL A 45 8.85 1.64 -10.76
C VAL A 45 7.81 0.69 -11.33
N SER A 46 6.75 0.45 -10.57
CA SER A 46 5.65 -0.43 -10.95
C SER A 46 4.34 0.33 -11.13
N ALA A 47 3.61 0.03 -12.20
CA ALA A 47 2.25 0.52 -12.43
C ALA A 47 1.20 -0.19 -11.54
N LEU A 48 1.58 -1.29 -10.87
CA LEU A 48 0.74 -1.97 -9.89
C LEU A 48 1.63 -2.48 -8.76
N TYR A 49 1.93 -1.60 -7.80
CA TYR A 49 2.93 -1.86 -6.76
C TYR A 49 2.35 -2.62 -5.56
N ILE A 50 2.28 -3.95 -5.67
CA ILE A 50 1.60 -4.84 -4.69
C ILE A 50 2.22 -4.75 -3.28
N ALA A 51 3.50 -4.40 -3.18
CA ALA A 51 4.21 -4.23 -1.91
C ALA A 51 3.52 -3.23 -0.96
N ALA A 52 2.95 -2.15 -1.51
CA ALA A 52 2.21 -1.14 -0.75
C ALA A 52 1.05 -1.74 0.07
N ALA A 53 0.44 -2.84 -0.41
CA ALA A 53 -0.62 -3.52 0.32
C ALA A 53 -0.15 -4.10 1.67
N ILE A 54 1.15 -4.29 1.88
CA ILE A 54 1.70 -4.87 3.11
C ILE A 54 2.13 -3.79 4.09
N TYR A 55 3.06 -2.94 3.67
CA TYR A 55 3.70 -1.99 4.58
C TYR A 55 2.80 -0.78 4.90
N VAL A 56 1.85 -0.41 4.03
CA VAL A 56 0.92 0.71 4.30
C VAL A 56 -0.09 0.37 5.41
N PRO A 57 -0.80 -0.78 5.39
CA PRO A 57 -1.57 -1.22 6.56
C PRO A 57 -0.72 -1.34 7.82
N LEU A 58 0.52 -1.82 7.68
CA LEU A 58 1.44 -1.90 8.80
C LEU A 58 1.78 -0.52 9.36
N GLY A 59 1.83 0.53 8.53
CA GLY A 59 1.97 1.91 8.97
C GLY A 59 0.78 2.36 9.82
N ILE A 60 -0.44 2.01 9.40
CA ILE A 60 -1.66 2.28 10.20
C ILE A 60 -1.59 1.54 11.53
N TRP A 61 -1.25 0.24 11.53
CA TRP A 61 -1.25 -0.58 12.75
C TRP A 61 -0.08 -0.31 13.69
N MET A 62 1.13 -0.17 13.17
CA MET A 62 2.37 -0.16 13.95
C MET A 62 3.17 1.16 13.81
N GLY A 63 2.68 2.14 13.07
CA GLY A 63 3.31 3.47 12.98
C GLY A 63 4.60 3.44 12.18
N LEU A 64 5.69 3.95 12.76
CA LEU A 64 6.96 4.07 12.05
C LEU A 64 7.61 2.71 11.72
N TRP A 65 7.20 1.62 12.38
CA TRP A 65 7.59 0.27 11.98
C TRP A 65 7.13 -0.05 10.55
N GLY A 66 5.89 0.29 10.19
CA GLY A 66 5.40 0.09 8.82
C GLY A 66 6.07 1.02 7.81
N CYS A 67 6.34 2.27 8.21
CA CYS A 67 7.03 3.24 7.36
C CYS A 67 8.46 2.79 7.05
N LEU A 68 9.19 2.31 8.05
CA LEU A 68 10.52 1.74 7.86
C LEU A 68 10.48 0.44 7.05
N ALA A 69 9.42 -0.37 7.18
CA ALA A 69 9.30 -1.60 6.41
C ALA A 69 9.25 -1.28 4.90
N GLY A 70 8.41 -0.32 4.51
CA GLY A 70 8.34 0.20 3.13
C GLY A 70 9.67 0.80 2.68
N TYR A 71 10.26 1.67 3.50
CA TYR A 71 11.55 2.29 3.19
C TYR A 71 12.66 1.26 2.93
N ILE A 72 12.85 0.30 3.83
CA ILE A 72 13.94 -0.67 3.72
C ILE A 72 13.69 -1.63 2.56
N SER A 73 12.44 -2.06 2.34
CA SER A 73 12.12 -2.87 1.16
C SER A 73 12.39 -2.13 -0.14
N CYS A 74 12.01 -0.85 -0.22
CA CYS A 74 12.22 -0.02 -1.40
C CYS A 74 13.70 0.29 -1.61
N PHE A 75 14.47 0.49 -0.55
CA PHE A 75 15.91 0.66 -0.62
C PHE A 75 16.59 -0.57 -1.26
N PHE A 76 16.20 -1.78 -0.87
CA PHE A 76 16.74 -2.98 -1.50
C PHE A 76 16.22 -3.18 -2.92
N LEU A 77 14.96 -2.85 -3.21
CA LEU A 77 14.41 -2.83 -4.57
C LEU A 77 15.24 -1.90 -5.49
N GLY A 78 15.57 -0.70 -5.00
CA GLY A 78 16.35 0.27 -5.74
C GLY A 78 17.76 -0.25 -6.07
N LEU A 79 18.41 -0.95 -5.13
CA LEU A 79 19.68 -1.62 -5.40
C LEU A 79 19.53 -2.76 -6.40
N TRP A 80 18.54 -3.64 -6.19
CA TRP A 80 18.24 -4.76 -7.07
C TRP A 80 16.73 -5.05 -7.13
N PRO A 81 16.16 -5.28 -8.33
CA PRO A 81 16.82 -5.32 -9.63
C PRO A 81 17.05 -3.94 -10.29
N SER A 82 16.68 -2.83 -9.64
CA SER A 82 16.60 -1.52 -10.32
C SER A 82 17.97 -0.91 -10.69
N GLY A 83 19.05 -1.36 -10.04
CA GLY A 83 20.42 -0.95 -10.40
C GLY A 83 20.80 0.47 -9.95
N TYR A 84 20.05 1.07 -9.02
CA TYR A 84 20.37 2.37 -8.46
C TYR A 84 21.63 2.30 -7.59
N THR A 85 22.37 3.41 -7.55
CA THR A 85 23.45 3.58 -6.58
C THR A 85 22.87 3.58 -5.16
N PRO A 86 23.66 3.23 -4.11
CA PRO A 86 23.17 3.29 -2.73
C PRO A 86 22.63 4.67 -2.34
N LEU A 87 23.23 5.75 -2.85
CA LEU A 87 22.76 7.10 -2.59
C LEU A 87 21.43 7.38 -3.28
N GLN A 88 21.28 6.97 -4.55
CA GLN A 88 20.01 7.13 -5.26
C GLN A 88 18.90 6.31 -4.60
N SER A 89 19.19 5.06 -4.25
CA SER A 89 18.22 4.19 -3.58
C SER A 89 17.79 4.78 -2.23
N PHE A 90 18.73 5.35 -1.46
CA PHE A 90 18.45 6.05 -0.21
C PHE A 90 17.49 7.24 -0.39
N ILE A 91 17.67 8.04 -1.45
CA ILE A 91 16.79 9.18 -1.74
C ILE A 91 15.41 8.70 -2.21
N TRP A 92 15.40 7.75 -3.14
CA TRP A 92 14.18 7.26 -3.77
C TRP A 92 13.27 6.48 -2.81
N SER A 93 13.84 5.68 -1.91
CA SER A 93 13.10 4.83 -0.97
C SER A 93 12.24 5.59 0.05
N TRP A 94 12.42 6.90 0.16
CA TRP A 94 11.50 7.76 0.92
C TRP A 94 10.09 7.80 0.30
N ALA A 95 9.90 7.42 -0.97
CA ALA A 95 8.59 7.29 -1.58
C ALA A 95 7.69 6.32 -0.77
N ASP A 96 8.13 5.07 -0.57
CA ASP A 96 7.40 4.05 0.21
C ASP A 96 7.27 4.44 1.70
N PHE A 97 8.27 5.14 2.25
CA PHE A 97 8.16 5.67 3.62
C PHE A 97 7.01 6.67 3.73
N ILE A 98 6.95 7.64 2.80
CA ILE A 98 5.91 8.66 2.74
C ILE A 98 4.54 8.01 2.49
N GLU A 99 4.50 7.01 1.61
CA GLU A 99 3.27 6.28 1.28
C GLU A 99 2.64 5.62 2.51
N ALA A 100 3.45 5.01 3.36
CA ALA A 100 3.00 4.43 4.64
C ALA A 100 2.72 5.50 5.70
N LEU A 101 3.52 6.57 5.71
CA LEU A 101 3.45 7.63 6.71
C LEU A 101 2.15 8.42 6.56
N ALA A 102 1.72 8.74 5.35
CA ALA A 102 0.53 9.55 5.10
C ALA A 102 -0.73 9.01 5.82
N PRO A 103 -1.17 7.76 5.59
CA PRO A 103 -2.31 7.21 6.31
C PRO A 103 -2.01 7.02 7.80
N ALA A 104 -0.80 6.57 8.17
CA ALA A 104 -0.41 6.43 9.57
C ALA A 104 -0.53 7.75 10.36
N ALA A 105 -0.17 8.87 9.72
CA ALA A 105 -0.28 10.22 10.25
C ALA A 105 -1.73 10.64 10.40
N ILE A 106 -2.58 10.41 9.39
CA ILE A 106 -4.02 10.75 9.48
C ILE A 106 -4.66 10.03 10.67
N PHE A 107 -4.49 8.72 10.79
CA PHE A 107 -5.08 7.96 11.89
C PHE A 107 -4.62 8.45 13.27
N ARG A 108 -3.34 8.85 13.41
CA ARG A 108 -2.77 9.29 14.68
C ARG A 108 -3.07 10.74 15.01
N LEU A 109 -2.87 11.66 14.07
CA LEU A 109 -3.08 13.10 14.25
C LEU A 109 -4.55 13.41 14.52
N PHE A 110 -5.46 12.75 13.81
CA PHE A 110 -6.90 12.90 14.03
C PHE A 110 -7.47 11.95 15.10
N LYS A 111 -6.61 11.15 15.75
CA LYS A 111 -6.99 10.18 16.80
C LYS A 111 -8.15 9.27 16.37
N VAL A 112 -8.10 8.82 15.13
CA VAL A 112 -9.09 7.91 14.55
C VAL A 112 -8.72 6.49 14.97
N ASP A 113 -9.64 5.80 15.62
CA ASP A 113 -9.46 4.38 15.93
C ASP A 113 -9.69 3.56 14.65
N PRO A 114 -8.71 2.76 14.17
CA PRO A 114 -8.91 1.89 13.02
C PRO A 114 -9.92 0.80 13.36
N ASP A 115 -11.18 1.04 13.01
CA ASP A 115 -12.29 0.09 13.11
C ASP A 115 -13.07 0.09 11.79
N PHE A 116 -12.80 -0.93 10.97
CA PHE A 116 -13.36 -1.10 9.65
C PHE A 116 -14.64 -1.95 9.66
N SER A 117 -15.27 -2.13 10.81
CA SER A 117 -16.54 -2.85 10.92
C SER A 117 -17.71 -2.11 10.28
N VAL A 118 -18.70 -2.87 9.81
CA VAL A 118 -19.94 -2.36 9.19
C VAL A 118 -21.12 -2.70 10.09
N ARG A 119 -21.99 -1.71 10.39
CA ARG A 119 -22.97 -1.80 11.49
C ARG A 119 -24.38 -2.28 11.08
N ARG A 120 -24.78 -2.21 9.80
CA ARG A 120 -26.17 -2.55 9.37
C ARG A 120 -26.27 -3.98 8.83
N GLY A 121 -27.29 -4.71 9.27
CA GLY A 121 -27.44 -6.15 9.07
C GLY A 121 -27.25 -6.68 7.64
N TRP A 122 -27.87 -6.08 6.62
CA TRP A 122 -27.69 -6.53 5.23
C TRP A 122 -26.32 -6.12 4.65
N ALA A 123 -25.86 -4.90 4.98
CA ALA A 123 -24.57 -4.38 4.51
C ALA A 123 -23.39 -5.14 5.14
N ALA A 124 -23.50 -5.54 6.41
CA ALA A 124 -22.50 -6.36 7.09
C ALA A 124 -22.33 -7.76 6.45
N LYS A 125 -23.38 -8.27 5.80
CA LYS A 125 -23.32 -9.53 5.02
C LYS A 125 -22.76 -9.32 3.62
N ALA A 126 -23.12 -8.21 2.97
CA ALA A 126 -22.66 -7.89 1.61
C ALA A 126 -21.20 -7.40 1.56
N PHE A 127 -20.74 -6.72 2.61
CA PHE A 127 -19.45 -6.04 2.62
C PHE A 127 -18.22 -6.97 2.55
N PRO A 128 -18.11 -8.06 3.35
CA PRO A 128 -16.97 -8.95 3.24
C PRO A 128 -16.83 -9.63 1.88
N PRO A 129 -17.92 -10.15 1.25
CA PRO A 129 -17.86 -10.64 -0.13
C PRO A 129 -17.41 -9.60 -1.14
N LEU A 130 -17.81 -8.33 -1.03
CA LEU A 130 -17.41 -7.29 -1.97
C LEU A 130 -15.91 -7.00 -1.91
N ILE A 131 -15.38 -6.83 -0.70
CA ILE A 131 -13.95 -6.58 -0.48
C ILE A 131 -13.11 -7.82 -0.84
N ALA A 132 -13.57 -9.01 -0.47
CA ALA A 132 -12.90 -10.27 -0.77
C ALA A 132 -12.92 -10.58 -2.28
N LEU A 133 -14.08 -10.47 -2.93
CA LEU A 133 -14.21 -10.72 -4.37
C LEU A 133 -13.41 -9.70 -5.18
N GLY A 134 -13.41 -8.42 -4.78
CA GLY A 134 -12.58 -7.40 -5.41
C GLY A 134 -11.09 -7.76 -5.37
N SER A 135 -10.62 -8.21 -4.20
CA SER A 135 -9.24 -8.68 -4.02
C SER A 135 -8.93 -9.94 -4.82
N ILE A 136 -9.84 -10.92 -4.82
CA ILE A 136 -9.70 -12.17 -5.58
C ILE A 136 -9.62 -11.86 -7.07
N MET A 137 -10.50 -11.00 -7.60
CA MET A 137 -10.48 -10.64 -9.01
C MET A 137 -9.18 -9.93 -9.40
N LEU A 138 -8.70 -8.98 -8.58
CA LEU A 138 -7.42 -8.33 -8.82
C LEU A 138 -6.27 -9.37 -8.81
N LEU A 139 -6.20 -10.23 -7.80
CA LEU A 139 -5.15 -11.25 -7.70
C LEU A 139 -5.21 -12.27 -8.86
N LEU A 140 -6.41 -12.69 -9.26
CA LEU A 140 -6.59 -13.56 -10.43
C LEU A 140 -6.13 -12.87 -11.71
N GLY A 141 -6.49 -11.60 -11.90
CA GLY A 141 -5.99 -10.80 -13.02
C GLY A 141 -4.47 -10.74 -13.04
N VAL A 142 -3.86 -10.41 -11.89
CA VAL A 142 -2.40 -10.40 -11.71
C VAL A 142 -1.80 -11.76 -12.08
N ILE A 143 -2.33 -12.87 -11.54
CA ILE A 143 -1.85 -14.23 -11.84
C ILE A 143 -1.94 -14.53 -13.34
N VAL A 144 -3.05 -14.17 -13.99
CA VAL A 144 -3.21 -14.36 -15.44
C VAL A 144 -2.16 -13.57 -16.22
N GLN A 145 -1.91 -12.33 -15.83
CA GLN A 145 -0.89 -11.49 -16.44
C GLN A 145 0.52 -12.09 -16.25
N VAL A 146 0.83 -12.55 -15.03
CA VAL A 146 2.13 -13.15 -14.69
C VAL A 146 2.39 -14.40 -15.52
N LEU A 147 1.42 -15.32 -15.58
CA LEU A 147 1.64 -16.66 -16.13
C LEU A 147 1.51 -16.70 -17.65
N TRP A 148 0.62 -15.89 -18.22
CA TRP A 148 0.29 -15.96 -19.65
C TRP A 148 0.27 -14.60 -20.35
N GLY A 149 -0.26 -13.54 -19.71
CA GLY A 149 -0.43 -12.23 -20.36
C GLY A 149 0.89 -11.59 -20.80
N ALA A 150 1.92 -11.64 -19.97
CA ALA A 150 3.21 -11.03 -20.27
C ALA A 150 3.97 -11.71 -21.43
N THR A 151 3.70 -12.99 -21.70
CA THR A 151 4.45 -13.80 -22.68
C THR A 151 3.64 -14.13 -23.93
N LEU A 152 2.34 -14.43 -23.78
CA LEU A 152 1.46 -14.88 -24.86
C LEU A 152 0.57 -13.76 -25.41
N GLY A 153 0.41 -12.64 -24.68
CA GLY A 153 -0.45 -11.54 -25.09
C GLY A 153 -1.95 -11.89 -25.03
N GLU A 154 -2.70 -11.56 -26.08
CA GLU A 154 -4.15 -11.80 -26.14
C GLU A 154 -4.49 -13.30 -26.20
N PRO A 155 -5.58 -13.77 -25.53
CA PRO A 155 -6.61 -12.99 -24.84
C PRO A 155 -6.31 -12.68 -23.36
N PHE A 156 -5.15 -13.10 -22.86
CA PHE A 156 -4.82 -13.07 -21.43
C PHE A 156 -4.64 -11.64 -20.89
N THR A 157 -4.08 -10.74 -21.70
CA THR A 157 -4.01 -9.30 -21.41
C THR A 157 -5.39 -8.69 -21.22
N THR A 158 -6.35 -9.03 -22.09
CA THR A 158 -7.75 -8.60 -21.94
C THR A 158 -8.38 -9.14 -20.66
N ILE A 159 -8.17 -10.42 -20.33
CA ILE A 159 -8.68 -11.04 -19.09
C ILE A 159 -8.11 -10.33 -17.86
N TYR A 160 -6.81 -10.04 -17.85
CA TYR A 160 -6.15 -9.27 -16.79
C TYR A 160 -6.81 -7.90 -16.60
N VAL A 161 -6.95 -7.12 -17.67
CA VAL A 161 -7.51 -5.76 -17.62
C VAL A 161 -8.92 -5.75 -17.04
N TYR A 162 -9.80 -6.63 -17.54
CA TYR A 162 -11.16 -6.73 -17.02
C TYR A 162 -11.20 -7.19 -15.56
N SER A 163 -10.33 -8.10 -15.16
CA SER A 163 -10.27 -8.60 -13.78
C SER A 163 -9.81 -7.52 -12.81
N VAL A 164 -8.82 -6.71 -13.18
CA VAL A 164 -8.35 -5.56 -12.38
C VAL A 164 -9.43 -4.51 -12.24
N TYR A 165 -10.07 -4.08 -13.34
CA TYR A 165 -11.10 -3.03 -13.27
C TYR A 165 -12.38 -3.48 -12.58
N ALA A 166 -12.81 -4.73 -12.78
CA ALA A 166 -13.93 -5.30 -12.03
C ALA A 166 -13.59 -5.40 -10.53
N GLY A 167 -12.38 -5.87 -10.21
CA GLY A 167 -11.88 -5.94 -8.83
C GLY A 167 -11.85 -4.58 -8.15
N LEU A 168 -11.35 -3.56 -8.83
CA LEU A 168 -11.35 -2.17 -8.39
C LEU A 168 -12.77 -1.66 -8.15
N ALA A 169 -13.68 -1.84 -9.11
CA ALA A 169 -15.06 -1.39 -8.99
C ALA A 169 -15.75 -2.00 -7.75
N LEU A 170 -15.59 -3.30 -7.52
CA LEU A 170 -16.12 -3.99 -6.34
C LEU A 170 -15.53 -3.45 -5.04
N ALA A 171 -14.22 -3.22 -5.00
CA ALA A 171 -13.55 -2.67 -3.82
C ALA A 171 -14.02 -1.24 -3.54
N LEU A 172 -14.17 -0.39 -4.56
CA LEU A 172 -14.68 0.98 -4.40
C LEU A 172 -16.12 0.99 -3.89
N ILE A 173 -16.98 0.10 -4.39
CA ILE A 173 -18.33 -0.08 -3.84
C ILE A 173 -18.24 -0.49 -2.36
N GLY A 174 -17.35 -1.41 -2.02
CA GLY A 174 -17.09 -1.81 -0.64
C GLY A 174 -16.63 -0.64 0.24
N VAL A 175 -15.68 0.16 -0.20
CA VAL A 175 -15.17 1.35 0.50
C VAL A 175 -16.27 2.39 0.71
N VAL A 176 -17.09 2.66 -0.31
CA VAL A 176 -18.23 3.58 -0.22
C VAL A 176 -19.28 3.05 0.76
N LEU A 177 -19.61 1.76 0.71
CA LEU A 177 -20.50 1.14 1.69
C LEU A 177 -19.94 1.23 3.11
N GLY A 178 -18.63 1.02 3.27
CA GLY A 178 -17.92 1.22 4.52
C GLY A 178 -18.10 2.65 5.05
N LEU A 179 -17.91 3.66 4.19
CA LEU A 179 -18.10 5.07 4.55
C LEU A 179 -19.54 5.39 4.97
N LEU A 180 -20.52 4.85 4.26
CA LEU A 180 -21.95 5.14 4.49
C LEU A 180 -22.54 4.37 5.69
N VAL A 181 -22.02 3.18 5.99
CA VAL A 181 -22.67 2.21 6.88
C VAL A 181 -21.78 1.72 8.03
N GLY A 182 -20.47 1.88 7.89
CA GLY A 182 -19.49 1.63 8.95
C GLY A 182 -19.15 2.87 9.76
N HIS A 183 -17.94 2.88 10.31
CA HIS A 183 -17.41 4.02 11.05
C HIS A 183 -16.92 5.12 10.09
N SER A 184 -17.76 6.13 9.84
CA SER A 184 -17.48 7.18 8.84
C SER A 184 -16.12 7.86 9.02
N LYS A 185 -15.67 8.11 10.27
CA LYS A 185 -14.34 8.67 10.55
C LYS A 185 -13.20 7.74 10.11
N THR A 186 -13.31 6.44 10.37
CA THR A 186 -12.32 5.43 9.94
C THR A 186 -12.23 5.39 8.42
N TRP A 187 -13.37 5.30 7.75
CA TRP A 187 -13.44 5.19 6.31
C TRP A 187 -13.02 6.48 5.60
N ALA A 188 -13.38 7.65 6.13
CA ALA A 188 -12.90 8.92 5.62
C ALA A 188 -11.38 9.07 5.80
N ALA A 189 -10.84 8.68 6.96
CA ALA A 189 -9.40 8.66 7.20
C ALA A 189 -8.67 7.70 6.26
N HIS A 190 -9.26 6.52 5.98
CA HIS A 190 -8.73 5.55 5.02
C HIS A 190 -8.71 6.12 3.61
N ILE A 191 -9.83 6.65 3.11
CA ILE A 191 -9.91 7.25 1.77
C ILE A 191 -8.92 8.40 1.61
N ALA A 192 -8.87 9.32 2.58
CA ALA A 192 -7.90 10.41 2.58
C ALA A 192 -6.45 9.88 2.62
N GLY A 193 -6.21 8.82 3.40
CA GLY A 193 -4.92 8.15 3.50
C GLY A 193 -4.47 7.54 2.20
N VAL A 194 -5.35 6.83 1.49
CA VAL A 194 -5.08 6.23 0.18
C VAL A 194 -4.72 7.30 -0.85
N ILE A 195 -5.51 8.38 -0.92
CA ILE A 195 -5.27 9.47 -1.88
C ILE A 195 -3.96 10.19 -1.55
N LEU A 196 -3.74 10.55 -0.28
CA LEU A 196 -2.53 11.28 0.12
C LEU A 196 -1.27 10.41 0.00
N ALA A 197 -1.35 9.13 0.35
CA ALA A 197 -0.28 8.17 0.14
C ALA A 197 0.17 8.18 -1.32
N SER A 198 -0.76 7.88 -2.24
CA SER A 198 -0.50 7.74 -3.67
C SER A 198 0.08 9.02 -4.29
N VAL A 199 -0.47 10.19 -3.93
CA VAL A 199 -0.02 11.47 -4.49
C VAL A 199 1.35 11.87 -3.93
N LEU A 200 1.55 11.78 -2.60
CA LEU A 200 2.80 12.22 -1.99
C LEU A 200 3.96 11.28 -2.32
N SER A 201 3.72 9.96 -2.32
CA SER A 201 4.70 8.96 -2.76
C SER A 201 5.03 9.16 -4.23
N GLY A 202 4.03 9.35 -5.10
CA GLY A 202 4.21 9.57 -6.52
C GLY A 202 4.99 10.84 -6.84
N VAL A 203 4.70 11.97 -6.17
CA VAL A 203 5.45 13.22 -6.33
C VAL A 203 6.92 13.02 -5.95
N TRP A 204 7.19 12.35 -4.82
CA TRP A 204 8.55 12.09 -4.38
C TRP A 204 9.27 11.10 -5.29
N GLY A 205 8.65 9.96 -5.59
CA GLY A 205 9.20 8.91 -6.43
C GLY A 205 9.51 9.40 -7.85
N ALA A 206 8.54 9.96 -8.56
CA ALA A 206 8.75 10.50 -9.90
C ALA A 206 9.69 11.73 -9.87
N GLY A 207 9.53 12.62 -8.89
CA GLY A 207 10.34 13.84 -8.80
C GLY A 207 11.82 13.56 -8.55
N THR A 208 12.15 12.63 -7.64
CA THR A 208 13.54 12.24 -7.37
C THR A 208 14.18 11.54 -8.58
N LEU A 209 13.40 10.77 -9.35
CA LEU A 209 13.87 10.14 -10.59
C LEU A 209 14.16 11.16 -11.70
N THR A 210 13.45 12.29 -11.72
CA THR A 210 13.67 13.36 -12.71
C THR A 210 14.72 14.39 -12.28
N LEU A 211 14.82 14.71 -10.97
CA LEU A 211 15.64 15.82 -10.48
C LEU A 211 16.98 15.39 -9.87
N TRP A 212 17.02 14.23 -9.22
CA TRP A 212 18.16 13.81 -8.40
C TRP A 212 18.70 12.44 -8.76
N ASN A 213 18.28 11.84 -9.89
CA ASN A 213 18.69 10.50 -10.24
C ASN A 213 20.15 10.43 -10.68
N LEU A 214 20.96 9.77 -9.84
CA LEU A 214 22.41 9.71 -9.94
C LEU A 214 22.96 8.69 -10.97
N PRO A 215 22.13 8.02 -11.81
CA PRO A 215 22.59 7.47 -13.08
C PRO A 215 21.58 7.69 -14.23
N PRO A 216 21.96 8.51 -15.23
CA PRO A 216 21.53 9.92 -15.35
C PRO A 216 20.03 10.19 -15.07
N PRO A 217 19.63 11.43 -14.77
CA PRO A 217 18.24 11.78 -14.54
C PRO A 217 17.29 11.34 -15.64
N LEU A 218 16.09 10.89 -15.25
CA LEU A 218 15.06 10.61 -16.24
C LEU A 218 14.76 11.88 -17.03
N PRO A 219 14.58 11.79 -18.36
CA PRO A 219 14.11 12.89 -19.17
C PRO A 219 12.83 13.51 -18.56
N ALA A 220 12.74 14.84 -18.55
CA ALA A 220 11.65 15.56 -17.88
C ALA A 220 10.27 15.18 -18.43
N GLU A 221 10.20 14.80 -19.71
CA GLU A 221 8.99 14.29 -20.36
C GLU A 221 8.46 12.97 -19.75
N LEU A 222 9.32 12.18 -19.09
CA LEU A 222 8.91 10.94 -18.43
C LEU A 222 8.33 11.16 -17.04
N PHE A 223 8.41 12.38 -16.48
CA PHE A 223 7.83 12.67 -15.16
C PHE A 223 6.34 12.34 -15.13
N TRP A 224 5.55 12.83 -16.10
CA TRP A 224 4.10 12.65 -16.10
C TRP A 224 3.66 11.18 -16.28
N PRO A 225 4.20 10.43 -17.26
CA PRO A 225 3.93 9.00 -17.36
C PRO A 225 4.27 8.23 -16.08
N VAL A 226 5.43 8.51 -15.47
CA VAL A 226 5.88 7.83 -14.24
C VAL A 226 4.98 8.19 -13.07
N PHE A 227 4.72 9.48 -12.86
CA PHE A 227 3.84 9.98 -11.82
C PHE A 227 2.43 9.39 -11.94
N THR A 228 1.83 9.43 -13.13
CA THR A 228 0.47 8.92 -13.34
C THR A 228 0.40 7.41 -13.18
N GLY A 229 1.36 6.65 -13.74
CA GLY A 229 1.40 5.20 -13.58
C GLY A 229 1.53 4.79 -12.11
N TRP A 230 2.38 5.48 -11.36
CA TRP A 230 2.58 5.27 -9.93
C TRP A 230 1.30 5.57 -9.13
N VAL A 231 0.77 6.80 -9.25
CA VAL A 231 -0.41 7.24 -8.49
C VAL A 231 -1.61 6.32 -8.76
N MET A 232 -1.85 5.96 -10.02
CA MET A 232 -2.97 5.07 -10.37
C MET A 232 -2.76 3.66 -9.86
N GLY A 233 -1.52 3.15 -9.90
CA GLY A 233 -1.15 1.85 -9.34
C GLY A 233 -1.41 1.76 -7.84
N ASP A 234 -0.91 2.75 -7.08
CA ASP A 234 -1.09 2.85 -5.64
C ASP A 234 -2.58 2.97 -5.28
N LEU A 235 -3.34 3.81 -6.00
CA LEU A 235 -4.78 3.94 -5.78
C LEU A 235 -5.50 2.59 -5.94
N ILE A 236 -5.14 1.79 -6.94
CA ILE A 236 -5.72 0.45 -7.14
C ILE A 236 -5.33 -0.49 -6.00
N VAL A 237 -4.04 -0.63 -5.73
CA VAL A 237 -3.52 -1.58 -4.73
C VAL A 237 -4.04 -1.23 -3.34
N LEU A 238 -4.02 0.04 -2.98
CA LEU A 238 -4.43 0.51 -1.66
C LEU A 238 -5.95 0.45 -1.49
N SER A 239 -6.73 0.77 -2.53
CA SER A 239 -8.20 0.68 -2.44
C SER A 239 -8.69 -0.76 -2.37
N VAL A 240 -7.97 -1.71 -3.00
CA VAL A 240 -8.38 -3.11 -3.08
C VAL A 240 -7.71 -3.96 -2.00
N LEU A 241 -6.40 -4.20 -2.12
CA LEU A 241 -5.67 -5.17 -1.31
C LEU A 241 -5.40 -4.65 0.11
N SER A 242 -4.94 -3.41 0.24
CA SER A 242 -4.70 -2.78 1.56
C SER A 242 -6.01 -2.68 2.36
N THR A 243 -7.11 -2.23 1.72
CA THR A 243 -8.44 -2.23 2.35
C THR A 243 -8.84 -3.61 2.84
N ALA A 244 -8.66 -4.66 2.03
CA ALA A 244 -9.01 -6.02 2.45
C ALA A 244 -8.20 -6.50 3.65
N LEU A 245 -6.89 -6.23 3.66
CA LEU A 245 -6.02 -6.56 4.79
C LEU A 245 -6.40 -5.76 6.04
N LEU A 246 -6.71 -4.46 5.90
CA LEU A 246 -7.20 -3.63 7.00
C LEU A 246 -8.50 -4.16 7.59
N VAL A 247 -9.48 -4.50 6.75
CA VAL A 247 -10.76 -5.07 7.19
C VAL A 247 -10.56 -6.40 7.91
N ALA A 248 -9.76 -7.31 7.35
CA ALA A 248 -9.59 -8.66 7.88
C ALA A 248 -8.69 -8.74 9.12
N LEU A 249 -7.57 -7.99 9.12
CA LEU A 249 -6.48 -8.18 10.08
C LEU A 249 -6.44 -7.15 11.19
N THR A 250 -7.13 -6.00 11.07
CA THR A 250 -7.17 -5.01 12.16
C THR A 250 -7.61 -5.60 13.51
N PRO A 251 -8.65 -6.46 13.59
CA PRO A 251 -9.01 -7.11 14.85
C PRO A 251 -7.90 -8.01 15.41
N VAL A 252 -7.10 -8.65 14.54
CA VAL A 252 -5.99 -9.51 14.94
C VAL A 252 -4.88 -8.65 15.56
N PHE A 253 -4.43 -7.59 14.88
CA PHE A 253 -3.40 -6.67 15.39
C PHE A 253 -3.77 -6.03 16.73
N LYS A 254 -5.05 -5.68 16.91
CA LYS A 254 -5.56 -5.16 18.19
C LYS A 254 -5.53 -6.22 19.30
N ARG A 255 -5.94 -7.47 19.01
CA ARG A 255 -6.01 -8.57 19.99
C ARG A 255 -4.63 -9.10 20.40
N THR A 256 -3.67 -9.14 19.46
CA THR A 256 -2.31 -9.64 19.72
C THR A 256 -1.40 -8.58 20.38
N GLY A 257 -1.89 -7.35 20.51
CA GLY A 257 -1.13 -6.25 21.10
C GLY A 257 -0.05 -5.66 20.22
N LEU A 258 -0.03 -6.01 18.92
CA LEU A 258 0.83 -5.41 17.89
C LEU A 258 0.40 -3.99 17.50
N TYR A 259 -0.86 -3.62 17.76
CA TYR A 259 -1.33 -2.27 17.47
C TYR A 259 -0.64 -1.21 18.34
N VAL A 260 -0.04 -0.21 17.70
CA VAL A 260 0.69 0.90 18.33
C VAL A 260 -0.11 2.19 18.17
N GLU A 261 -0.60 2.75 19.29
CA GLU A 261 -1.36 4.00 19.28
C GLU A 261 -0.49 5.23 18.97
N GLY A 262 0.76 5.22 19.42
CA GLY A 262 1.76 6.26 19.14
C GLY A 262 2.54 5.98 17.85
N TRP A 263 3.71 6.59 17.69
CA TRP A 263 4.59 6.35 16.53
C TRP A 263 5.49 5.12 16.70
N TRP A 264 5.83 4.83 17.96
CA TRP A 264 6.62 3.70 18.41
C TRP A 264 5.93 3.05 19.61
N ALA A 265 6.18 1.77 19.83
CA ALA A 265 5.76 1.03 21.01
C ALA A 265 6.59 1.50 22.22
#